data_AF-A0A2H6FSI2-F1
#
_entry.id   AF-A0A2H6FSI2-F1
#
_cell.length_a   1.000
_cell.length_b   1.000
_cell.length_c   1.000
_cell.angle_alpha   90.00
_cell.angle_beta   90.00
_cell.angle_gamma   90.00
#
_symmetry.space_group_name_H-M   'P 1'
#
loop_
_entity.id
_entity.type
_entity.pdbx_description
1 polymer ?
#
loop_
_entity_poly.entity_id
_entity_poly.type
_entity_poly.pdbx_seq_one_letter_code
_entity_poly.pdbx_strand_id
1 'polypeptide(L)'
;MKRPNLIIIVSLLLLIATPSFATKLVRNPLSDLEVKSHIIVIGKVTKTELKLVEDKPVFGTMRHYEATVSVISILKGKLEIQSFTLPFTTCDIECFDVELKEGQKATFFLQSVEQGIATLSFPGGVAIFPEGYFY
;
A
#
# COMPACT_ATOMS: atom_id res chain seq x y z
N MET A 1 -38.30 12.94 49.54
CA MET A 1 -37.06 12.31 49.00
C MET A 1 -36.83 12.83 47.58
N LYS A 2 -35.79 13.63 47.36
CA LYS A 2 -35.44 14.19 46.04
C LYS A 2 -34.69 13.12 45.24
N ARG A 3 -35.23 12.67 44.10
CA ARG A 3 -34.51 11.77 43.18
C ARG A 3 -33.35 12.55 42.56
N PRO A 4 -32.09 12.14 42.72
CA PRO A 4 -31.00 12.81 42.02
C PRO A 4 -31.12 12.52 40.53
N ASN A 5 -31.34 13.59 39.76
CA ASN A 5 -30.90 13.87 38.40
C ASN A 5 -30.13 12.75 37.67
N LEU A 6 -30.83 11.67 37.28
CA LEU A 6 -30.29 10.61 36.44
C LEU A 6 -29.81 11.15 35.07
N ILE A 7 -30.44 12.23 34.60
CA ILE A 7 -30.14 12.90 33.33
C ILE A 7 -28.74 13.53 33.33
N ILE A 8 -28.28 14.07 34.47
CA ILE A 8 -26.98 14.74 34.55
C ILE A 8 -25.82 13.73 34.46
N ILE A 9 -26.03 12.51 34.98
CA ILE A 9 -25.01 11.46 34.97
C ILE A 9 -24.78 10.93 33.55
N VAL A 10 -25.84 10.80 32.74
CA VAL A 10 -25.74 10.35 31.34
C VAL A 10 -25.02 11.39 30.47
N SER A 11 -25.30 12.68 30.66
CA SER A 11 -24.62 13.77 29.94
C SER A 11 -23.14 13.86 30.29
N LEU A 12 -22.76 13.56 31.54
CA LEU A 12 -21.36 13.55 31.96
C LEU A 12 -20.58 12.37 31.38
N LEU A 13 -21.21 11.19 31.22
CA LEU A 13 -20.59 10.02 30.60
C LEU A 13 -20.34 10.18 29.08
N LEU A 14 -21.21 10.92 28.38
CA LEU A 14 -21.03 11.24 26.95
C LEU A 14 -19.84 12.18 26.68
N LEU A 15 -19.42 12.97 27.68
CA LEU A 15 -18.25 13.86 27.58
C LEU A 15 -16.90 13.15 27.78
N ILE A 16 -16.90 11.92 28.32
CA ILE A 16 -15.70 11.09 28.52
C ILE A 16 -15.53 10.08 27.37
N ALA A 17 -16.43 10.09 26.39
CA ALA A 17 -16.22 9.38 25.14
C ALA A 17 -15.00 10.00 24.44
N THR A 18 -13.87 9.33 24.58
CA THR A 18 -12.59 9.72 24.00
C THR A 18 -12.76 10.00 22.51
N PRO A 19 -12.01 10.97 21.94
CA PRO A 19 -11.98 11.15 20.51
C PRO A 19 -11.53 9.81 19.92
N SER A 20 -12.47 9.13 19.26
CA SER A 20 -12.18 7.99 18.41
C SER A 20 -10.96 8.38 17.59
N PHE A 21 -9.86 7.65 17.73
CA PHE A 21 -8.70 7.80 16.88
C PHE A 21 -9.17 7.43 15.47
N ALA A 22 -9.71 8.41 14.76
CA ALA A 22 -9.87 8.33 13.34
C ALA A 22 -8.45 8.16 12.80
N THR A 23 -8.10 6.92 12.47
CA THR A 23 -6.85 6.58 11.79
C THR A 23 -6.85 7.37 10.50
N LYS A 24 -6.28 8.57 10.55
CA LYS A 24 -6.18 9.45 9.39
C LYS A 24 -5.25 8.70 8.44
N LEU A 25 -5.79 8.17 7.34
CA LEU A 25 -5.01 7.57 6.27
C LEU A 25 -3.88 8.57 5.94
N VAL A 26 -2.66 8.24 6.34
CA VAL A 26 -1.52 9.13 6.18
C VAL A 26 -1.18 9.08 4.69
N ARG A 27 -1.66 10.08 3.94
CA ARG A 27 -1.14 10.33 2.59
C ARG A 27 0.29 10.79 2.76
N ASN A 28 1.24 9.89 2.53
CA ASN A 28 2.64 10.27 2.50
C ASN A 28 2.86 11.20 1.30
N PRO A 29 3.37 12.43 1.49
CA PRO A 29 3.70 13.30 0.38
C PRO A 29 4.83 12.69 -0.45
N LEU A 30 4.83 12.96 -1.76
CA LEU A 30 5.82 12.39 -2.69
C LEU A 30 7.28 12.63 -2.24
N SER A 31 7.55 13.77 -1.60
CA SER A 31 8.85 14.10 -1.00
C SER A 31 9.32 13.07 0.03
N ASP A 32 8.39 12.57 0.85
CA ASP A 32 8.72 11.59 1.90
C ASP A 32 8.94 10.21 1.30
N LEU A 33 8.23 9.90 0.20
CA LEU A 33 8.42 8.68 -0.57
C LEU A 33 9.80 8.67 -1.23
N GLU A 34 10.16 9.80 -1.86
CA GLU A 34 11.44 9.95 -2.54
C GLU A 34 12.63 9.79 -1.60
N VAL A 35 12.59 10.43 -0.41
CA VAL A 35 13.70 10.35 0.55
C VAL A 35 13.92 8.92 1.05
N LYS A 36 12.84 8.18 1.31
CA LYS A 36 12.90 6.82 1.84
C LYS A 36 13.28 5.78 0.78
N SER A 37 12.96 6.03 -0.48
CA SER A 37 13.31 5.11 -1.56
C SER A 37 14.77 5.19 -1.95
N HIS A 38 15.44 4.04 -1.98
CA HIS A 38 16.79 3.93 -2.53
C HIS A 38 16.77 3.85 -4.05
N ILE A 39 15.73 3.23 -4.61
CA ILE A 39 15.56 3.04 -6.04
C ILE A 39 14.15 3.50 -6.42
N ILE A 40 14.03 4.29 -7.48
CA ILE A 40 12.74 4.71 -8.04
C ILE A 40 12.75 4.37 -9.52
N VAL A 41 11.78 3.58 -9.96
CA VAL A 41 11.70 3.13 -11.36
C VAL A 41 10.31 3.37 -11.93
N ILE A 42 10.27 3.73 -13.20
CA ILE A 42 9.06 3.60 -14.02
C ILE A 42 9.10 2.23 -14.65
N GLY A 43 8.05 1.44 -14.45
CA GLY A 43 7.96 0.08 -14.96
C GLY A 43 6.60 -0.24 -15.56
N LYS A 44 6.56 -1.32 -16.35
CA LYS A 44 5.34 -1.93 -16.85
C LYS A 44 5.16 -3.30 -16.22
N VAL A 45 3.98 -3.56 -15.66
CA VAL A 45 3.60 -4.89 -15.17
C VAL A 45 3.41 -5.80 -16.38
N THR A 46 4.22 -6.86 -16.48
CA THR A 46 4.18 -7.81 -17.59
C THR A 46 3.48 -9.11 -17.23
N LYS A 47 3.40 -9.43 -15.93
CA LYS A 47 2.73 -10.63 -15.42
C LYS A 47 2.23 -10.38 -14.01
N THR A 48 1.06 -10.91 -13.67
CA THR A 48 0.58 -10.98 -12.28
C THR A 48 0.12 -12.39 -11.96
N GLU A 49 0.63 -12.99 -10.87
CA GLU A 49 0.26 -14.33 -10.43
C GLU A 49 -0.26 -14.31 -8.99
N LEU A 50 -1.35 -15.04 -8.73
CA LEU A 50 -1.80 -15.32 -7.37
C LEU A 50 -0.92 -16.44 -6.79
N LYS A 51 -0.32 -16.20 -5.63
CA LYS A 51 0.32 -17.22 -4.83
C LYS A 51 -0.66 -17.71 -3.78
N LEU A 52 -1.02 -18.98 -3.87
CA LEU A 52 -1.79 -19.66 -2.82
C LEU A 52 -0.85 -19.86 -1.64
N VAL A 53 -0.98 -19.02 -0.62
CA VAL A 53 -0.33 -19.25 0.67
C VAL A 53 -1.33 -20.02 1.52
N GLU A 54 -0.94 -21.21 1.97
CA GLU A 54 -1.68 -21.99 2.96
C GLU A 54 -1.55 -21.30 4.33
N ASP A 55 -2.20 -20.16 4.54
CA ASP A 55 -2.28 -19.59 5.88
C ASP A 55 -3.71 -19.27 6.29
N LYS A 56 -3.97 -19.54 7.58
CA LYS A 56 -5.30 -19.51 8.19
C LYS A 56 -5.91 -18.11 8.08
N PRO A 57 -7.22 -18.00 7.81
CA PRO A 57 -7.86 -16.70 7.67
C PRO A 57 -7.78 -15.93 8.98
N VAL A 58 -6.98 -14.86 9.01
CA VAL A 58 -7.06 -13.80 10.01
C VAL A 58 -7.89 -12.69 9.36
N PHE A 59 -9.17 -12.62 9.73
CA PHE A 59 -10.18 -11.61 9.32
C PHE A 59 -9.99 -10.96 7.93
N GLY A 60 -10.72 -11.48 6.93
CA GLY A 60 -10.66 -11.04 5.53
C GLY A 60 -9.88 -12.03 4.66
N THR A 61 -10.15 -12.05 3.34
CA THR A 61 -9.38 -12.88 2.41
C THR A 61 -8.12 -12.12 2.01
N MET A 62 -7.02 -12.35 2.71
CA MET A 62 -5.70 -11.90 2.24
C MET A 62 -5.31 -12.70 1.00
N ARG A 63 -4.88 -12.01 -0.05
CA ARG A 63 -4.41 -12.62 -1.29
C ARG A 63 -2.98 -12.17 -1.54
N HIS A 64 -2.08 -13.14 -1.69
CA HIS A 64 -0.69 -12.89 -2.01
C HIS A 64 -0.50 -12.96 -3.51
N TYR A 65 0.15 -11.96 -4.07
CA TYR A 65 0.43 -11.86 -5.49
C TYR A 65 1.90 -11.62 -5.74
N GLU A 66 2.35 -12.02 -6.92
CA GLU A 66 3.63 -11.61 -7.48
C GLU A 66 3.37 -10.89 -8.80
N ALA A 67 3.90 -9.67 -8.94
CA ALA A 67 3.92 -8.95 -10.20
C ALA A 67 5.34 -8.97 -10.79
N THR A 68 5.49 -9.40 -12.04
CA THR A 68 6.72 -9.17 -12.79
C THR A 68 6.66 -7.79 -13.44
N VAL A 69 7.68 -6.98 -13.22
CA VAL A 69 7.78 -5.61 -13.71
C VAL A 69 8.98 -5.50 -14.64
N SER A 70 8.74 -5.05 -15.86
CA SER A 70 9.80 -4.64 -16.79
C SER A 70 10.14 -3.17 -16.58
N VAL A 71 11.42 -2.88 -16.40
CA VAL A 71 11.94 -1.54 -16.15
C VAL A 71 11.93 -0.74 -17.45
N ILE A 72 11.23 0.39 -17.46
CA ILE A 72 11.24 1.34 -18.58
C ILE A 72 12.30 2.42 -18.35
N SER A 73 12.36 2.95 -17.12
CA SER A 73 13.29 4.02 -16.76
C SER A 73 13.63 3.95 -15.27
N ILE A 74 14.84 4.40 -14.92
CA ILE A 74 15.31 4.53 -13.55
C ILE A 74 15.39 6.02 -13.23
N LEU A 75 14.57 6.48 -12.28
CA LEU A 75 14.51 7.87 -11.84
C LEU A 75 15.50 8.14 -10.69
N LYS A 76 15.74 7.14 -9.83
CA LYS A 76 16.67 7.22 -8.70
C LYS A 76 17.33 5.86 -8.44
N GLY A 77 18.57 5.89 -7.97
CA GLY A 77 19.33 4.70 -7.61
C GLY A 77 20.00 4.03 -8.81
N LYS A 78 20.46 2.79 -8.61
CA LYS A 78 21.04 1.95 -9.67
C LYS A 78 20.36 0.59 -9.64
N LEU A 79 20.11 0.05 -10.83
CA LEU A 79 19.53 -1.28 -11.01
C LEU A 79 20.18 -1.89 -12.26
N GLU A 80 20.80 -3.05 -12.11
CA GLU A 80 21.53 -3.73 -13.20
C GLU A 80 20.65 -4.70 -14.00
N ILE A 81 19.44 -4.97 -13.50
CA ILE A 81 18.47 -5.88 -14.12
C ILE A 81 17.36 -5.09 -14.83
N GLN A 82 16.85 -5.64 -15.93
CA GLN A 82 15.79 -5.02 -16.72
C GLN A 82 14.37 -5.42 -16.27
N SER A 83 14.27 -6.35 -15.33
CA SER A 83 13.00 -6.79 -14.75
C SER A 83 13.19 -7.28 -13.32
N PHE A 84 12.16 -7.13 -12.49
CA PHE A 84 12.11 -7.65 -11.13
C PHE A 84 10.73 -8.20 -10.81
N THR A 85 10.66 -9.06 -9.81
CA THR A 85 9.41 -9.55 -9.22
C THR A 85 9.09 -8.75 -7.97
N LEU A 86 7.87 -8.25 -7.89
CA LEU A 86 7.34 -7.56 -6.72
C LEU A 86 6.30 -8.46 -6.04
N PRO A 87 6.59 -9.03 -4.87
CA PRO A 87 5.58 -9.63 -4.02
C PRO A 87 4.74 -8.54 -3.38
N PHE A 88 3.42 -8.69 -3.42
CA PHE A 88 2.49 -7.77 -2.73
C PHE A 88 1.28 -8.53 -2.20
N THR A 89 0.57 -7.93 -1.26
CA THR A 89 -0.60 -8.55 -0.62
C THR A 89 -1.77 -7.58 -0.72
N THR A 90 -2.91 -8.08 -1.16
CA THR A 90 -4.17 -7.34 -1.13
C THR A 90 -5.10 -7.96 -0.09
N CYS A 91 -5.99 -7.15 0.47
CA CYS A 91 -7.05 -7.61 1.36
C CYS A 91 -8.36 -6.88 1.02
N ASP A 92 -9.48 -7.57 1.21
CA ASP A 92 -10.81 -7.08 0.84
C ASP A 92 -11.31 -5.90 1.70
N ILE A 93 -10.62 -5.56 2.80
CA ILE A 93 -11.01 -4.51 3.74
C ILE A 93 -9.86 -3.51 3.89
N GLU A 94 -9.99 -2.36 3.24
CA GLU A 94 -9.08 -1.19 3.36
C GLU A 94 -7.58 -1.43 3.08
N CYS A 95 -7.21 -2.42 2.27
CA CYS A 95 -5.80 -2.59 1.90
C CYS A 95 -5.29 -1.49 0.97
N PHE A 96 -4.20 -0.85 1.39
CA PHE A 96 -3.51 0.24 0.70
C PHE A 96 -2.97 -0.12 -0.69
N ASP A 97 -2.85 -1.41 -1.00
CA ASP A 97 -2.27 -1.91 -2.24
C ASP A 97 -3.35 -2.28 -3.27
N VAL A 98 -3.45 -1.47 -4.33
CA VAL A 98 -4.29 -1.75 -5.49
C VAL A 98 -3.71 -2.95 -6.25
N GLU A 99 -4.58 -3.90 -6.64
CA GLU A 99 -4.17 -5.05 -7.46
C GLU A 99 -3.51 -4.58 -8.77
N LEU A 100 -2.24 -4.93 -8.95
CA LEU A 100 -1.47 -4.60 -10.13
C LEU A 100 -1.87 -5.51 -11.30
N LYS A 101 -2.33 -4.91 -12.39
CA LYS A 101 -2.78 -5.62 -13.59
C LYS A 101 -1.73 -5.60 -14.68
N GLU A 102 -1.68 -6.67 -15.45
CA GLU A 102 -0.84 -6.75 -16.64
C GLU A 102 -1.10 -5.58 -17.60
N GLY A 103 -0.03 -5.04 -18.18
CA GLY A 103 -0.09 -3.89 -19.06
C GLY A 103 0.02 -2.54 -18.35
N GLN A 104 -0.26 -2.48 -17.04
CA GLN A 104 -0.23 -1.22 -16.29
C GLN A 104 1.19 -0.66 -16.20
N LYS A 105 1.30 0.66 -16.36
CA LYS A 105 2.51 1.41 -16.08
C LYS A 105 2.38 2.10 -14.74
N ALA A 106 3.44 2.06 -13.94
CA ALA A 106 3.46 2.69 -12.64
C ALA A 106 4.87 3.18 -12.29
N THR A 107 4.95 4.08 -11.33
CA THR A 107 6.19 4.38 -10.62
C THR A 107 6.28 3.50 -9.39
N PHE A 108 7.40 2.82 -9.23
CA PHE A 108 7.67 1.92 -8.11
C PHE A 108 8.76 2.53 -7.22
N PHE A 109 8.45 2.59 -5.93
CA PHE A 109 9.28 3.18 -4.89
C PHE A 109 9.93 2.07 -4.06
N LEU A 110 11.17 1.73 -4.38
CA LEU A 110 11.82 0.51 -3.92
C LEU A 110 12.92 0.80 -2.88
N GLN A 111 12.98 -0.05 -1.87
CA GLN A 111 14.03 -0.07 -0.86
C GLN A 111 15.26 -0.84 -1.35
N SER A 112 15.04 -1.98 -1.98
CA SER A 112 16.08 -2.83 -2.54
C SER A 112 15.50 -3.74 -3.64
N VAL A 113 16.41 -4.28 -4.46
CA VAL A 113 16.13 -5.39 -5.36
C VAL A 113 17.22 -6.42 -5.18
N GLU A 114 16.89 -7.54 -4.57
CA GLU A 114 17.83 -8.59 -4.19
C GLU A 114 17.45 -9.86 -4.93
N GLN A 115 18.40 -10.42 -5.70
CA GLN A 115 18.17 -11.64 -6.49
C GLN A 115 16.95 -11.55 -7.42
N GLY A 116 16.64 -10.35 -7.93
CA GLY A 116 15.49 -10.10 -8.79
C GLY A 116 14.16 -9.91 -8.05
N ILE A 117 14.14 -9.97 -6.72
CA ILE A 117 12.95 -9.71 -5.89
C ILE A 117 13.04 -8.30 -5.32
N ALA A 118 12.03 -7.49 -5.58
CA ALA A 118 11.95 -6.11 -5.11
C ALA A 118 11.25 -6.01 -3.76
N THR A 119 11.71 -5.08 -2.92
CA THR A 119 11.05 -4.70 -1.67
C THR A 119 10.60 -3.25 -1.78
N LEU A 120 9.33 -2.97 -1.48
CA LEU A 120 8.79 -1.60 -1.47
C LEU A 120 9.35 -0.81 -0.30
N SER A 121 9.50 0.50 -0.48
CA SER A 121 9.92 1.41 0.59
C SER A 121 8.82 1.64 1.64
N PHE A 122 7.56 1.37 1.27
CA PHE A 122 6.37 1.52 2.10
C PHE A 122 5.21 0.68 1.51
N PRO A 123 4.24 0.25 2.32
CA PRO A 123 2.96 -0.27 1.83
C PRO A 123 2.29 0.78 0.93
N GLY A 124 1.76 0.40 -0.23
CA GLY A 124 1.29 1.34 -1.24
C GLY A 124 2.41 1.99 -2.06
N GLY A 125 3.60 1.39 -2.07
CA GLY A 125 4.84 1.79 -2.77
C GLY A 125 4.76 1.94 -4.29
N VAL A 126 3.57 2.07 -4.86
CA VAL A 126 3.30 2.04 -6.29
C VAL A 126 2.32 3.14 -6.66
N ALA A 127 2.73 4.03 -7.56
CA ALA A 127 1.87 5.07 -8.12
C ALA A 127 1.47 4.67 -9.55
N ILE A 128 0.25 4.14 -9.71
CA ILE A 128 -0.29 3.72 -11.01
C ILE A 128 -0.62 4.96 -11.84
N PHE A 129 -0.19 4.97 -13.09
CA PHE A 129 -0.59 6.02 -14.01
C PHE A 129 -2.00 5.75 -14.52
N PRO A 130 -2.94 6.71 -14.42
CA PRO A 130 -4.27 6.54 -14.98
C PRO A 130 -4.18 6.30 -16.49
N GLU A 131 -5.06 5.45 -17.03
CA GLU A 131 -5.17 5.29 -18.48
C GLU A 131 -5.43 6.67 -19.12
N GLY A 132 -4.68 6.99 -20.18
CA GLY A 132 -4.81 8.28 -20.88
C GLY A 132 -3.82 9.37 -20.46
N TYR A 133 -3.11 9.24 -19.33
CA TYR A 133 -2.28 10.36 -18.81
C TYR A 133 -0.92 10.57 -19.51
N PHE A 134 -0.46 9.62 -20.32
CA PHE A 134 0.86 9.66 -20.99
C PHE A 134 0.79 9.25 -22.47
N TYR A 135 -0.34 9.50 -23.14
CA TYR A 135 -0.44 9.42 -24.60
C TYR A 135 -0.19 10.78 -25.24
#